data_AF-A0A257GXM2-F1
#
_entry.id   AF-A0A257GXM2-F1
#
_cell.length_a   1.000
_cell.length_b   1.000
_cell.length_c   1.000
_cell.angle_alpha   90.00
_cell.angle_beta   90.00
_cell.angle_gamma   90.00
#
_symmetry.space_group_name_H-M   'P 1'
#
loop_
_entity.id
_entity.type
_entity.pdbx_description
1 polymer ?
#
loop_
_entity_poly.entity_id
_entity_poly.type
_entity_poly.pdbx_seq_one_letter_code
_entity_poly.pdbx_strand_id
1 'polypeptide(L)'
;MDSTAFAAFSEVAADNYAKDNVANGRWNTADAPRLAREETQRLLPDGEKTKDNFLFVLRDTEANAEVGYLWYGTMVRGTKKVG
;
A
#
# COMPACT_ATOMS: atom_id res chain seq x y z
N MET A 1 4.03 -2.99 12.11
CA MET A 1 3.53 -1.60 12.17
C MET A 1 2.40 -1.56 13.20
N ASP A 2 2.28 -0.51 14.02
CA ASP A 2 1.11 -0.33 14.90
C ASP A 2 -0.03 0.39 14.17
N SER A 3 -1.21 0.47 14.80
CA SER A 3 -2.42 1.04 14.19
C SER A 3 -2.30 2.54 13.88
N THR A 4 -1.53 3.29 14.65
CA THR A 4 -1.35 4.74 14.43
C THR A 4 -0.44 4.98 13.24
N ALA A 5 0.69 4.27 13.19
CA ALA A 5 1.59 4.29 12.04
C ALA A 5 0.89 3.78 10.78
N PHE A 6 -0.01 2.80 10.90
CA PHE A 6 -0.81 2.29 9.79
C PHE A 6 -1.75 3.34 9.20
N ALA A 7 -2.45 4.11 10.04
CA ALA A 7 -3.34 5.16 9.56
C ALA A 7 -2.58 6.22 8.74
N ALA A 8 -1.40 6.65 9.21
CA ALA A 8 -0.54 7.58 8.48
C ALA A 8 -0.03 6.98 7.17
N PHE A 9 0.46 5.73 7.21
CA PHE A 9 0.89 4.99 6.03
C PHE A 9 -0.23 4.89 4.98
N SER A 10 -1.45 4.52 5.39
CA SER A 10 -2.55 4.25 4.46
C SER A 10 -2.95 5.49 3.66
N GLU A 11 -2.96 6.67 4.29
CA GLU A 11 -3.24 7.94 3.60
C GLU A 11 -2.12 8.29 2.61
N VAL A 12 -0.86 8.16 3.02
CA VAL A 12 0.30 8.43 2.14
C VAL A 12 0.33 7.44 0.96
N ALA A 13 0.06 6.16 1.21
CA ALA A 13 0.03 5.13 0.19
C ALA A 13 -1.10 5.37 -0.83
N ALA A 14 -2.31 5.71 -0.36
CA ALA A 14 -3.43 6.03 -1.23
C ALA A 14 -3.14 7.28 -2.10
N ASP A 15 -2.59 8.34 -1.51
CA ASP A 15 -2.26 9.57 -2.25
C ASP A 15 -1.18 9.32 -3.32
N ASN A 16 -0.11 8.59 -2.98
CA ASN A 16 0.92 8.21 -3.95
C ASN A 16 0.34 7.34 -5.07
N TYR A 17 -0.52 6.38 -4.72
CA TYR A 17 -1.15 5.51 -5.72
C TYR A 17 -2.10 6.28 -6.65
N ALA A 18 -2.84 7.27 -6.13
CA ALA A 18 -3.64 8.17 -6.94
C ALA A 18 -2.78 8.94 -7.95
N LYS A 19 -1.69 9.56 -7.47
CA LYS A 19 -0.75 10.33 -8.29
C LYS A 19 -0.12 9.49 -9.39
N ASP A 20 0.34 8.28 -9.06
CA ASP A 20 0.95 7.37 -10.02
C ASP A 20 -0.05 6.93 -11.10
N ASN A 21 -1.29 6.61 -10.74
CA ASN A 21 -2.30 6.24 -11.72
C ASN A 21 -2.71 7.40 -12.63
N VAL A 22 -2.78 8.63 -12.11
CA VAL A 22 -3.01 9.84 -12.92
C VAL A 22 -1.83 10.09 -13.86
N ALA A 23 -0.58 10.03 -13.35
CA ALA A 23 0.62 10.26 -14.14
C ALA A 23 0.77 9.25 -15.29
N ASN A 24 0.33 8.01 -15.07
CA ASN A 24 0.28 6.97 -16.10
C ASN A 24 -0.97 7.02 -17.00
N GLY A 25 -1.82 8.05 -16.87
CA GLY A 25 -3.04 8.23 -17.66
C GLY A 25 -4.15 7.20 -17.42
N ARG A 26 -4.06 6.42 -16.33
CA ARG A 26 -5.03 5.37 -16.01
C ARG A 26 -6.29 5.95 -15.40
N TRP A 27 -6.15 6.95 -14.54
CA TRP A 27 -7.25 7.61 -13.85
C TRP A 27 -7.28 9.10 -14.17
N ASN A 28 -8.47 9.68 -14.15
CA ASN A 28 -8.61 11.13 -14.16
C ASN A 28 -8.34 11.69 -12.75
N THR A 29 -7.96 12.96 -12.66
CA THR A 29 -7.61 13.63 -11.41
C THR A 29 -8.77 13.75 -10.43
N ALA A 30 -10.01 13.84 -10.93
CA ALA A 30 -11.20 14.02 -10.10
C ALA A 30 -11.56 12.75 -9.32
N ASP A 31 -11.42 11.58 -9.95
CA ASP A 31 -11.76 10.29 -9.37
C ASP A 31 -10.59 9.63 -8.63
N ALA A 32 -9.35 9.98 -8.96
CA ALA A 32 -8.17 9.31 -8.44
C ALA A 32 -8.10 9.22 -6.91
N PRO A 33 -8.46 10.26 -6.12
CA PRO A 33 -8.44 10.14 -4.66
C PRO A 33 -9.45 9.13 -4.12
N ARG A 34 -10.65 9.05 -4.71
CA ARG A 34 -11.68 8.10 -4.30
C ARG A 34 -11.27 6.67 -4.68
N LEU A 35 -10.85 6.47 -5.92
CA LEU A 35 -10.39 5.18 -6.42
C LEU A 35 -9.20 4.64 -5.64
N ALA A 36 -8.25 5.50 -5.28
CA ALA A 36 -7.11 5.09 -4.47
C ALA A 36 -7.53 4.58 -3.10
N ARG A 37 -8.43 5.29 -2.39
CA ARG A 37 -8.94 4.84 -1.09
C ARG A 37 -9.67 3.50 -1.19
N GLU A 38 -10.52 3.36 -2.20
CA GLU A 38 -11.26 2.11 -2.46
C GLU A 38 -10.30 0.94 -2.75
N GLU A 39 -9.29 1.14 -3.59
CA GLU A 39 -8.30 0.09 -3.91
C GLU A 39 -7.40 -0.22 -2.71
N THR A 40 -6.95 0.77 -1.95
CA THR A 40 -6.16 0.54 -0.73
C THR A 40 -6.94 -0.28 0.29
N GLN A 41 -8.24 0.02 0.50
CA GLN A 41 -9.12 -0.79 1.35
C GLN A 41 -9.33 -2.20 0.80
N ARG A 42 -9.47 -2.35 -0.52
CA ARG A 42 -9.63 -3.66 -1.17
C ARG A 42 -8.37 -4.53 -1.02
N LEU A 43 -7.20 -3.92 -1.07
CA LEU A 43 -5.91 -4.60 -0.95
C LEU A 43 -5.54 -4.92 0.51
N LEU A 44 -6.02 -4.11 1.46
CA LEU A 44 -5.79 -4.26 2.90
C LEU A 44 -7.12 -4.32 3.69
N PRO A 45 -7.98 -5.34 3.44
CA PRO A 45 -9.31 -5.43 4.05
C PRO A 45 -9.28 -5.49 5.59
N ASP A 46 -8.21 -6.02 6.17
CA ASP A 46 -8.01 -6.11 7.63
C ASP A 46 -6.92 -5.14 8.12
N GLY A 47 -6.63 -4.08 7.34
CA GLY A 47 -5.62 -3.09 7.66
C GLY A 47 -4.22 -3.71 7.77
N GLU A 48 -3.46 -3.34 8.81
CA GLU A 48 -2.12 -3.85 9.10
C GLU A 48 -2.09 -5.36 9.40
N LYS A 49 -3.25 -5.97 9.66
CA LYS A 49 -3.41 -7.40 9.95
C LYS A 49 -3.80 -8.21 8.72
N THR A 50 -3.93 -7.57 7.56
CA THR A 50 -4.23 -8.27 6.31
C THR A 50 -3.21 -9.36 6.08
N LYS A 51 -3.68 -10.61 5.99
CA LYS A 51 -2.83 -11.78 5.82
C LYS A 51 -1.94 -11.64 4.58
N ASP A 52 -0.73 -12.18 4.67
CA ASP A 52 0.26 -12.25 3.58
C ASP A 52 0.68 -10.88 3.02
N ASN A 53 0.38 -9.79 3.76
CA ASN A 53 0.83 -8.43 3.49
C ASN A 53 1.84 -8.02 4.56
N PHE A 54 2.91 -7.36 4.11
CA PHE A 54 4.00 -6.93 4.96
C PHE A 54 4.17 -5.43 4.85
N LEU A 55 4.14 -4.75 6.00
CA LEU A 55 4.17 -3.29 6.10
C LEU A 55 5.29 -2.85 7.04
N PHE A 56 6.18 -2.01 6.51
CA PHE A 56 7.36 -1.53 7.21
C PHE A 56 7.44 0.00 7.19
N VAL A 57 7.95 0.55 8.29
CA VAL A 57 8.42 1.93 8.37
C VAL A 57 9.92 1.91 8.10
N LEU A 58 10.36 2.67 7.10
CA LEU A 58 11.77 2.83 6.76
C LEU A 58 12.37 3.92 7.66
N ARG A 59 13.52 3.63 8.26
CA ARG A 59 14.25 4.55 9.13
C ARG A 59 15.68 4.75 8.65
N ASP A 60 16.12 5.99 8.66
CA ASP A 60 17.52 6.36 8.55
C ASP A 60 18.16 6.24 9.94
N THR A 61 19.17 5.37 10.05
CA THR A 61 19.85 5.09 11.32
C THR A 61 20.83 6.19 11.71
N GLU A 62 21.41 6.92 10.75
CA GLU A 62 22.34 8.01 11.02
C GLU A 62 21.58 9.26 11.46
N ALA A 63 20.47 9.58 10.77
CA ALA A 63 19.62 10.71 11.12
C ALA A 63 18.61 10.42 12.24
N ASN A 64 18.47 9.16 12.65
CA ASN A 64 17.44 8.67 13.57
C ASN A 64 16.02 9.15 13.19
N ALA A 65 15.71 9.11 11.89
CA ALA A 65 14.50 9.69 11.32
C ALA A 65 13.71 8.66 10.49
N GLU A 66 12.38 8.83 10.46
CA GLU A 66 11.51 8.10 9.54
C GLU A 66 11.64 8.70 8.13
N VAL A 67 11.90 7.85 7.14
CA VAL A 67 12.14 8.28 5.74
C VAL A 67 11.11 7.74 4.75
N GLY A 68 10.19 6.89 5.19
CA GLY A 68 9.08 6.43 4.36
C GLY A 68 8.52 5.07 4.78
N TYR A 69 7.83 4.43 3.83
CA TYR A 69 7.14 3.17 4.05
C TYR A 69 7.44 2.17 2.94
N LEU A 70 7.41 0.89 3.28
CA LEU A 70 7.45 -0.21 2.33
C LEU A 70 6.25 -1.13 2.58
N TRP A 71 5.50 -1.41 1.52
CA TRP A 71 4.42 -2.37 1.53
C TRP A 71 4.56 -3.33 0.35
N TYR A 72 4.46 -4.62 0.63
CA TYR A 72 4.32 -5.65 -0.40
C TYR A 72 3.40 -6.79 0.09
N GLY A 73 2.70 -7.41 -0.86
CA GLY A 73 1.91 -8.61 -0.63
C GLY A 73 2.59 -9.83 -1.24
N THR A 74 2.50 -10.98 -0.58
CA THR A 74 2.92 -12.26 -1.13
C THR A 74 1.71 -13.04 -1.63
N MET A 75 1.86 -13.69 -2.78
CA MET A 75 0.85 -14.59 -3.32
C MET A 75 1.49 -15.96 -3.55
N VAL A 76 0.87 -17.02 -3.06
CA VAL A 76 1.29 -18.38 -3.39
C VAL A 76 0.96 -18.62 -4.86
N ARG A 77 1.98 -18.77 -5.71
CA ARG A 77 1.77 -19.23 -7.09
C ARG A 77 1.35 -20.70 -7.04
N GLY A 78 0.10 -20.99 -7.39
CA GLY A 78 -0.39 -22.36 -7.48
C GLY A 78 0.39 -23.17 -8.53
N THR A 79 0.99 -24.28 -8.13
CA THR A 79 1.46 -25.31 -9.05
C THR A 79 0.25 -26.06 -9.60
N LYS A 80 -0.32 -25.59 -10.72
CA LYS A 80 -1.26 -26.40 -11.48
C LYS A 80 -0.49 -27.57 -12.08
N LYS A 81 -0.50 -28.74 -11.43
CA LYS A 81 -0.25 -30.01 -12.12
C LYS A 81 -1.49 -30.27 -12.97
N VAL A 82 -1.34 -30.04 -14.27
CA VAL A 82 -2.28 -30.56 -15.26
C VAL A 82 -1.99 -32.06 -15.34
N GLY A 83 -2.90 -32.87 -14.82
CA GLY A 83 -2.91 -34.31 -15.01
C GLY A 83 -3.65 -34.69 -16.28
#